data_AF-A0A3M1BPU3-F1
#
_entry.id   AF-A0A3M1BPU3-F1
#
_cell.length_a   1.000
_cell.length_b   1.000
_cell.length_c   1.000
_cell.angle_alpha   90.00
_cell.angle_beta   90.00
_cell.angle_gamma   90.00
#
_symmetry.space_group_name_H-M   'P 1'
#
loop_
_entity.id
_entity.type
_entity.pdbx_description
1 polymer ?
#
loop_
_entity_poly.entity_id
_entity_poly.type
_entity_poly.pdbx_seq_one_letter_code
_entity_poly.pdbx_strand_id
1 'polypeptide(L)'
;YRVAIENYLEPYLNYYVVKDLDEAQAAIRLLNKAQKGKANFFILDAFKDFQSPATLTPSEAKPAVDLIQCDPAHRNLINFLLHHVVVTETDELAKEISDEKLTVLAKSGRYIQRKYTISGGSVGLFEGKKIGRKKNLEVLEKTIQRSQQEEDKLSSRLHQLRDQLSQLKMAKDAGSIQQAQARLNQTIQEIATLRAKRESFENYLAENAFRRKEIEERIEQLSAKNKEIESALGSMSKEVEKAREQISNTDGSFRKVAEELSQASAAYNEKNIAFIRQQNKVSSIQRELSFREKNLDEARATLANAQRLLQQSTDEIASLNDQIEQLQKDLLEMYDLRKSKEGSLSEAEQEFFKARGGVNEIEDKL
;
A
#
# COMPACT_ATOMS: atom_id res chain seq x y z
N TYR A 1 3.46 -16.89 110.99
CA TYR A 1 2.56 -16.30 112.00
C TYR A 1 1.11 -16.21 111.55
N ARG A 2 0.82 -15.92 110.25
CA ARG A 2 -0.56 -15.80 109.75
C ARG A 2 -1.51 -16.94 110.14
N VAL A 3 -1.12 -18.20 109.92
CA VAL A 3 -1.95 -19.37 110.22
C VAL A 3 -2.23 -19.48 111.72
N ALA A 4 -1.20 -19.41 112.56
CA ALA A 4 -1.33 -19.50 114.02
C ALA A 4 -2.27 -18.45 114.62
N ILE A 5 -2.12 -17.20 114.18
CA ILE A 5 -2.94 -16.08 114.67
C ILE A 5 -4.38 -16.19 114.13
N GLU A 6 -4.55 -16.55 112.85
CA GLU A 6 -5.88 -16.71 112.25
C GLU A 6 -6.67 -17.84 112.92
N ASN A 7 -6.01 -18.96 113.27
CA ASN A 7 -6.64 -20.08 113.98
C ASN A 7 -7.05 -19.69 115.40
N TYR A 8 -6.22 -18.94 116.13
CA TYR A 8 -6.59 -18.47 117.47
C TYR A 8 -7.76 -17.48 117.43
N LEU A 9 -7.75 -16.56 116.46
CA LEU A 9 -8.79 -15.54 116.32
C LEU A 9 -10.03 -16.06 115.60
N GLU A 10 -10.06 -17.30 115.11
CA GLU A 10 -11.15 -17.85 114.30
C GLU A 10 -12.56 -17.61 114.90
N PRO A 11 -12.79 -17.81 116.22
CA PRO A 11 -14.09 -17.53 116.83
C PRO A 11 -14.51 -16.06 116.68
N TYR A 12 -13.55 -15.15 116.59
CA TYR A 12 -13.73 -13.71 116.59
C TYR A 12 -13.63 -13.07 115.20
N LEU A 13 -13.12 -13.77 114.18
CA LEU A 13 -12.91 -13.21 112.84
C LEU A 13 -14.21 -12.72 112.16
N ASN A 14 -15.37 -13.24 112.58
CA ASN A 14 -16.68 -12.85 112.06
C ASN A 14 -17.36 -11.76 112.92
N TYR A 15 -16.70 -11.25 113.95
CA TYR A 15 -17.26 -10.20 114.80
C TYR A 15 -17.07 -8.85 114.11
N TYR A 16 -18.12 -8.03 114.10
CA TYR A 16 -18.05 -6.67 113.59
C TYR A 16 -17.48 -5.76 114.67
N VAL A 17 -16.62 -4.83 114.29
CA VAL A 17 -16.10 -3.82 115.22
C VAL A 17 -16.90 -2.54 115.05
N VAL A 18 -17.48 -2.03 116.15
CA VAL A 18 -18.30 -0.81 116.21
C VAL A 18 -17.73 0.14 117.27
N LYS A 19 -18.00 1.42 117.13
CA LYS A 19 -17.48 2.46 118.03
C LYS A 19 -18.10 2.36 119.41
N ASP A 20 -19.43 2.40 119.47
CA ASP A 20 -20.20 2.52 120.71
C ASP A 20 -21.42 1.56 120.76
N LEU A 21 -22.14 1.60 121.88
CA LEU A 21 -23.34 0.79 122.10
C LEU A 21 -24.50 1.19 121.18
N ASP A 22 -24.60 2.46 120.79
CA ASP A 22 -25.69 2.95 119.94
C ASP A 22 -25.56 2.39 118.52
N GLU A 23 -24.32 2.35 118.00
CA GLU A 23 -23.99 1.73 116.71
C GLU A 23 -24.25 0.22 116.73
N ALA A 24 -23.90 -0.47 117.83
CA ALA A 24 -24.24 -1.89 118.01
C ALA A 24 -25.76 -2.12 117.98
N GLN A 25 -26.55 -1.30 118.68
CA GLN A 25 -28.00 -1.40 118.69
C GLN A 25 -28.62 -1.09 117.33
N ALA A 26 -28.09 -0.12 116.60
CA ALA A 26 -28.51 0.19 115.24
C ALA A 26 -28.25 -1.00 114.30
N ALA A 27 -27.07 -1.61 114.37
CA ALA A 27 -26.72 -2.79 113.59
C ALA A 27 -27.63 -3.99 113.92
N ILE A 28 -27.91 -4.25 115.20
CA ILE A 28 -28.83 -5.33 115.61
C ILE A 28 -30.24 -5.08 115.08
N ARG A 29 -30.75 -3.84 115.17
CA ARG A 29 -32.06 -3.48 114.59
C ARG A 29 -32.11 -3.72 113.08
N LEU A 30 -31.03 -3.40 112.37
CA LEU A 30 -30.91 -3.63 110.92
C LEU A 30 -30.92 -5.14 110.58
N LEU A 31 -30.16 -5.94 111.32
CA LEU A 31 -30.14 -7.41 111.14
C LEU A 31 -31.51 -8.04 111.40
N ASN A 32 -32.21 -7.57 112.44
CA ASN A 32 -33.54 -8.05 112.78
C ASN A 32 -34.55 -7.67 111.69
N LYS A 33 -34.56 -6.40 111.25
CA LYS A 33 -35.45 -5.91 110.18
C LYS A 33 -35.24 -6.67 108.87
N ALA A 34 -34.00 -7.01 108.53
CA ALA A 34 -33.63 -7.71 107.30
C ALA A 34 -33.64 -9.25 107.42
N GLN A 35 -33.95 -9.79 108.61
CA GLN A 35 -33.90 -11.23 108.94
C GLN A 35 -32.59 -11.92 108.51
N LYS A 36 -31.45 -11.25 108.71
CA LYS A 36 -30.12 -11.74 108.29
C LYS A 36 -29.36 -12.54 109.36
N GLY A 37 -30.07 -13.01 110.39
CA GLY A 37 -29.51 -13.85 111.45
C GLY A 37 -28.86 -13.07 112.60
N LYS A 38 -28.02 -13.76 113.38
CA LYS A 38 -27.32 -13.22 114.55
C LYS A 38 -25.88 -12.85 114.18
N ALA A 39 -25.37 -11.76 114.72
CA ALA A 39 -23.98 -11.35 114.60
C ALA A 39 -23.43 -10.96 115.97
N ASN A 40 -22.10 -10.98 116.10
CA ASN A 40 -21.40 -10.56 117.31
C ASN A 40 -20.65 -9.26 117.03
N PHE A 41 -20.53 -8.41 118.04
CA PHE A 41 -19.95 -7.08 117.93
C PHE A 41 -18.89 -6.83 119.00
N PHE A 42 -17.75 -6.25 118.63
CA PHE A 42 -16.81 -5.65 119.56
C PHE A 42 -17.08 -4.15 119.63
N ILE A 43 -17.25 -3.63 120.85
CA ILE A 43 -17.56 -2.22 121.11
C ILE A 43 -16.26 -1.54 121.56
N LEU A 44 -15.67 -0.71 120.71
CA LEU A 44 -14.37 -0.08 120.98
C LEU A 44 -14.37 0.75 122.25
N ASP A 45 -15.48 1.45 122.52
CA ASP A 45 -15.66 2.25 123.74
C ASP A 45 -15.50 1.47 125.04
N ALA A 46 -15.84 0.18 125.05
CA ALA A 46 -15.69 -0.68 126.22
C ALA A 46 -14.22 -1.02 126.54
N PHE A 47 -13.29 -0.78 125.62
CA PHE A 47 -11.86 -1.07 125.76
C PHE A 47 -11.00 0.19 125.92
N LYS A 48 -11.59 1.38 126.06
CA LYS A 48 -10.85 2.66 126.19
C LYS A 48 -9.88 2.67 127.38
N ASP A 49 -10.32 2.14 128.52
CA ASP A 49 -9.53 2.09 129.76
C ASP A 49 -8.74 0.78 129.92
N PHE A 50 -8.73 -0.08 128.90
CA PHE A 50 -8.02 -1.35 128.97
C PHE A 50 -6.51 -1.13 128.90
N GLN A 51 -5.82 -1.40 130.01
CA GLN A 51 -4.37 -1.48 130.05
C GLN A 51 -3.92 -2.94 130.04
N SER A 52 -3.07 -3.28 129.07
CA SER A 52 -2.50 -4.62 129.00
C SER A 52 -1.59 -4.87 130.20
N PRO A 53 -1.83 -5.91 131.01
CA PRO A 53 -0.87 -6.32 132.03
C PRO A 53 0.45 -6.74 131.38
N ALA A 54 1.58 -6.52 132.06
CA ALA A 54 2.86 -7.05 131.63
C ALA A 54 2.82 -8.58 131.73
N THR A 55 2.78 -9.26 130.59
CA THR A 55 2.78 -10.72 130.54
C THR A 55 4.24 -11.19 130.55
N LEU A 56 4.59 -12.09 131.48
CA LEU A 56 5.89 -12.74 131.50
C LEU A 56 6.02 -13.65 130.28
N THR A 57 6.86 -13.24 129.32
CA THR A 57 7.17 -14.05 128.13
C THR A 57 8.26 -15.06 128.45
N PRO A 58 8.03 -16.37 128.22
CA PRO A 58 9.11 -17.36 128.22
C PRO A 58 10.18 -17.00 127.18
N SER A 59 11.44 -17.33 127.45
CA SER A 59 12.61 -16.94 126.61
C SER A 59 12.54 -17.37 125.14
N GLU A 60 11.65 -18.31 124.78
CA GLU A 60 11.53 -18.88 123.43
C GLU A 60 10.19 -18.55 122.73
N ALA A 61 9.35 -17.68 123.32
CA ALA A 61 8.04 -17.33 122.77
C ALA A 61 7.90 -15.82 122.52
N LYS A 62 7.23 -15.44 121.42
CA LYS A 62 6.96 -14.03 121.06
C LYS A 62 5.52 -13.63 121.37
N PRO A 63 5.24 -12.44 121.93
CA PRO A 63 3.88 -11.93 122.07
C PRO A 63 3.15 -11.88 120.72
N ALA A 64 1.91 -12.34 120.68
CA ALA A 64 1.11 -12.33 119.45
C ALA A 64 0.75 -10.90 119.00
N VAL A 65 0.66 -9.95 119.95
CA VAL A 65 0.38 -8.53 119.68
C VAL A 65 1.44 -7.91 118.74
N ASP A 66 2.72 -8.23 118.93
CA ASP A 66 3.82 -7.66 118.14
C ASP A 66 3.88 -8.19 116.71
N LEU A 67 3.20 -9.30 116.44
CA LEU A 67 3.18 -9.97 115.13
C LEU A 67 2.06 -9.45 114.22
N ILE A 68 1.24 -8.51 114.69
CA ILE A 68 0.09 -7.96 113.97
C ILE A 68 0.26 -6.46 113.78
N GLN A 69 -0.08 -5.99 112.58
CA GLN A 69 -0.22 -4.57 112.30
C GLN A 69 -1.71 -4.21 112.28
N CYS A 70 -2.12 -3.24 113.10
CA CYS A 70 -3.49 -2.73 113.15
C CYS A 70 -3.50 -1.19 113.15
N ASP A 71 -4.63 -0.61 112.76
CA ASP A 71 -4.89 0.82 112.86
C ASP A 71 -4.93 1.25 114.35
N PRO A 72 -4.35 2.41 114.73
CA PRO A 72 -4.41 2.95 116.08
C PRO A 72 -5.78 2.85 116.78
N ALA A 73 -6.88 3.05 116.04
CA ALA A 73 -8.23 3.02 116.62
C ALA A 73 -8.64 1.63 117.18
N HIS A 74 -8.01 0.55 116.71
CA HIS A 74 -8.36 -0.83 117.07
C HIS A 74 -7.36 -1.46 118.04
N ARG A 75 -6.32 -0.70 118.44
CA ARG A 75 -5.19 -1.23 119.20
C ARG A 75 -5.58 -1.82 120.56
N ASN A 76 -6.48 -1.15 121.30
CA ASN A 76 -6.93 -1.65 122.60
C ASN A 76 -7.70 -2.96 122.49
N LEU A 77 -8.51 -3.14 121.44
CA LEU A 77 -9.21 -4.38 121.15
C LEU A 77 -8.23 -5.51 120.82
N ILE A 78 -7.24 -5.25 119.96
CA ILE A 78 -6.22 -6.25 119.60
C ILE A 78 -5.38 -6.63 120.82
N ASN A 79 -5.00 -5.65 121.64
CA ASN A 79 -4.33 -5.90 122.91
C ASN A 79 -5.21 -6.78 123.82
N PHE A 80 -6.50 -6.48 123.96
CA PHE A 80 -7.43 -7.30 124.74
C PHE A 80 -7.53 -8.75 124.24
N LEU A 81 -7.56 -8.96 122.92
CA LEU A 81 -7.68 -10.31 122.36
C LEU A 81 -6.37 -11.11 122.48
N LEU A 82 -5.22 -10.45 122.55
CA LEU A 82 -3.92 -11.12 122.38
C LEU A 82 -2.91 -10.89 123.51
N HIS A 83 -3.26 -10.13 124.56
CA HIS A 83 -2.30 -9.81 125.64
C HIS A 83 -1.76 -11.05 126.37
N HIS A 84 -2.57 -12.10 126.52
CA HIS A 84 -2.15 -13.37 127.12
C HIS A 84 -1.77 -14.43 126.08
N VAL A 85 -1.42 -14.03 124.86
CA VAL A 85 -1.16 -14.97 123.77
C VAL A 85 0.28 -14.85 123.32
N VAL A 86 1.00 -15.96 123.37
CA VAL A 86 2.39 -16.05 122.88
C VAL A 86 2.49 -17.12 121.80
N VAL A 87 3.35 -16.87 120.82
CA VAL A 87 3.63 -17.79 119.72
C VAL A 87 5.02 -18.38 119.89
N THR A 88 5.11 -19.71 119.96
CA THR A 88 6.37 -20.46 120.01
C THR A 88 6.84 -20.79 118.61
N GLU A 89 8.16 -20.89 118.43
CA GLU A 89 8.76 -21.32 117.16
C GLU A 89 8.74 -22.86 117.00
N THR A 90 8.59 -23.62 118.08
CA THR A 90 8.54 -25.09 118.10
C THR A 90 7.10 -25.62 118.10
N ASP A 91 6.91 -26.78 117.47
CA ASP A 91 5.63 -27.52 117.44
C ASP A 91 5.49 -28.50 118.64
N GLU A 92 6.37 -28.40 119.64
CA GLU A 92 6.30 -29.18 120.87
C GLU A 92 5.40 -28.47 121.90
N LEU A 93 4.62 -29.23 122.67
CA LEU A 93 3.80 -28.69 123.74
C LEU A 93 4.68 -28.17 124.89
N ALA A 94 4.32 -27.02 125.45
CA ALA A 94 4.99 -26.47 126.62
C ALA A 94 4.76 -27.41 127.82
N LYS A 95 5.85 -27.86 128.47
CA LYS A 95 5.79 -28.80 129.60
C LYS A 95 5.15 -28.17 130.85
N GLU A 96 5.35 -26.87 131.06
CA GLU A 96 4.71 -26.10 132.13
C GLU A 96 4.27 -24.72 131.59
N ILE A 97 3.06 -24.31 131.95
CA ILE A 97 2.56 -22.95 131.69
C ILE A 97 2.58 -22.20 133.03
N SER A 98 3.50 -21.26 133.17
CA SER A 98 3.78 -20.56 134.44
C SER A 98 2.65 -19.65 134.92
N ASP A 99 1.82 -19.14 134.01
CA ASP A 99 0.67 -18.26 134.32
C ASP A 99 -0.64 -18.95 133.94
N GLU A 100 -1.64 -18.90 134.82
CA GLU A 100 -2.93 -19.54 134.61
C GLU A 100 -3.69 -19.03 133.40
N LYS A 101 -3.39 -17.79 132.96
CA LYS A 101 -4.10 -17.13 131.87
C LYS A 101 -3.36 -17.17 130.53
N LEU A 102 -2.13 -17.67 130.50
CA LEU A 102 -1.30 -17.69 129.28
C LEU A 102 -1.79 -18.75 128.28
N THR A 103 -1.94 -18.34 127.02
CA THR A 103 -2.21 -19.22 125.88
C THR A 103 -0.99 -19.28 124.97
N VAL A 104 -0.53 -20.48 124.68
CA VAL A 104 0.63 -20.75 123.82
C VAL A 104 0.15 -21.29 122.46
N LEU A 105 0.63 -20.67 121.38
CA LEU A 105 0.31 -21.04 120.00
C LEU A 105 1.56 -21.57 119.28
N ALA A 106 1.43 -22.71 118.61
CA ALA A 106 2.47 -23.15 117.68
C ALA A 106 2.50 -22.25 116.44
N LYS A 107 3.68 -21.82 115.96
CA LYS A 107 3.82 -21.05 114.71
C LYS A 107 3.19 -21.74 113.49
N SER A 108 3.18 -23.07 113.48
CA SER A 108 2.54 -23.89 112.43
C SER A 108 1.01 -23.80 112.44
N GLY A 109 0.41 -23.41 113.57
CA GLY A 109 -1.05 -23.43 113.78
C GLY A 109 -1.61 -24.78 114.19
N ARG A 110 -0.74 -25.78 114.49
CA ARG A 110 -1.15 -27.16 114.80
C ARG A 110 -1.76 -27.34 116.18
N TYR A 111 -1.44 -26.47 117.14
CA TYR A 111 -2.04 -26.52 118.47
C TYR A 111 -2.21 -25.13 119.09
N ILE A 112 -3.16 -25.09 120.03
CA ILE A 112 -3.45 -24.00 120.96
C ILE A 112 -3.45 -24.63 122.36
N GLN A 113 -2.51 -24.23 123.21
CA GLN A 113 -2.36 -24.76 124.56
C GLN A 113 -2.76 -23.69 125.58
N ARG A 114 -3.74 -24.00 126.43
CA ARG A 114 -4.13 -23.23 127.63
C ARG A 114 -3.81 -24.08 128.86
N LYS A 115 -3.82 -23.48 130.07
CA LYS A 115 -3.51 -24.19 131.32
C LYS A 115 -4.26 -25.52 131.50
N TYR A 116 -5.55 -25.55 131.17
CA TYR A 116 -6.41 -26.74 131.39
C TYR A 116 -6.92 -27.40 130.11
N THR A 117 -6.64 -26.83 128.94
CA THR A 117 -7.18 -27.33 127.66
C THR A 117 -6.13 -27.25 126.58
N ILE A 118 -6.01 -28.31 125.78
CA ILE A 118 -5.16 -28.34 124.59
C ILE A 118 -6.07 -28.65 123.40
N SER A 119 -5.99 -27.83 122.36
CA SER A 119 -6.70 -28.05 121.10
C SER A 119 -5.66 -28.16 120.00
N GLY A 120 -5.71 -29.22 119.18
CA GLY A 120 -4.74 -29.38 118.09
C GLY A 120 -5.18 -30.39 117.03
N GLY A 121 -4.51 -30.35 115.89
CA GLY A 121 -4.84 -31.15 114.70
C GLY A 121 -3.94 -30.87 113.50
N SER A 122 -4.34 -31.36 112.33
CA SER A 122 -3.74 -30.98 111.04
C SER A 122 -4.36 -29.69 110.53
N VAL A 123 -3.52 -28.78 110.02
CA VAL A 123 -4.01 -27.53 109.43
C VAL A 123 -4.67 -27.85 108.09
N GLY A 124 -5.96 -27.54 107.96
CA GLY A 124 -6.76 -27.83 106.77
C GLY A 124 -6.37 -26.96 105.56
N LEU A 125 -6.67 -27.42 104.34
CA LEU A 125 -6.36 -26.71 103.08
C LEU A 125 -6.99 -25.31 102.99
N PHE A 126 -7.95 -24.97 103.85
CA PHE A 126 -8.68 -23.71 103.86
C PHE A 126 -8.39 -22.83 105.09
N GLU A 127 -7.68 -23.35 106.10
CA GLU A 127 -7.28 -22.61 107.28
C GLU A 127 -6.15 -21.62 106.94
N GLY A 128 -6.20 -20.42 107.51
CA GLY A 128 -5.23 -19.37 107.21
C GLY A 128 -5.45 -18.64 105.87
N LYS A 129 -6.52 -18.90 105.10
CA LYS A 129 -6.76 -18.32 103.76
C LYS A 129 -7.72 -17.13 103.74
N LYS A 130 -8.49 -16.82 104.80
CA LYS A 130 -9.49 -15.74 104.75
C LYS A 130 -8.84 -14.37 104.63
N ILE A 131 -7.78 -14.12 105.41
CA ILE A 131 -7.08 -12.83 105.43
C ILE A 131 -6.36 -12.52 104.09
N GLY A 132 -5.89 -13.52 103.36
CA GLY A 132 -5.14 -13.34 102.11
C GLY A 132 -6.00 -13.30 100.85
N ARG A 133 -7.28 -13.67 100.91
CA ARG A 133 -8.21 -13.50 99.79
C ARG A 133 -8.36 -12.03 99.42
N LYS A 134 -8.45 -11.14 100.41
CA LYS A 134 -8.54 -9.70 100.18
C LYS A 134 -7.31 -9.17 99.43
N LYS A 135 -6.11 -9.53 99.88
CA LYS A 135 -4.86 -9.13 99.20
C LYS A 135 -4.76 -9.70 97.78
N ASN A 136 -5.22 -10.93 97.55
CA ASN A 136 -5.25 -11.52 96.21
C ASN A 136 -6.26 -10.81 95.29
N LEU A 137 -7.42 -10.41 95.81
CA LEU A 137 -8.41 -9.62 95.06
C LEU A 137 -7.85 -8.24 94.68
N GLU A 138 -7.13 -7.57 95.59
CA GLU A 138 -6.47 -6.29 95.29
C GLU A 138 -5.39 -6.42 94.19
N VAL A 139 -4.61 -7.51 94.19
CA VAL A 139 -3.64 -7.78 93.13
C VAL A 139 -4.34 -8.07 91.80
N LEU A 140 -5.42 -8.84 91.83
CA LEU A 140 -6.19 -9.18 90.63
C LEU A 140 -6.85 -7.93 90.04
N GLU A 141 -7.41 -7.05 90.87
CA GLU A 141 -8.00 -5.78 90.44
C GLU A 141 -6.97 -4.88 89.76
N LYS A 142 -5.77 -4.74 90.33
CA LYS A 142 -4.66 -4.00 89.66
C LYS A 142 -4.26 -4.62 88.33
N THR A 143 -4.31 -5.95 88.23
CA THR A 143 -3.97 -6.67 87.00
C THR A 143 -5.02 -6.42 85.93
N ILE A 144 -6.31 -6.49 86.29
CA ILE A 144 -7.44 -6.17 85.40
C ILE A 144 -7.33 -4.73 84.89
N GLN A 145 -7.06 -3.77 85.77
CA GLN A 145 -6.89 -2.37 85.37
C GLN A 145 -5.73 -2.18 84.37
N ARG A 146 -4.61 -2.87 84.58
CA ARG A 146 -3.48 -2.84 83.65
C ARG A 146 -3.84 -3.46 82.30
N SER A 147 -4.49 -4.61 82.30
CA SER A 147 -4.94 -5.26 81.07
C SER A 147 -5.94 -4.41 80.30
N GLN A 148 -6.86 -3.72 80.98
CA GLN A 148 -7.80 -2.80 80.33
C GLN A 148 -7.09 -1.63 79.66
N GLN A 149 -6.10 -1.03 80.32
CA GLN A 149 -5.28 0.03 79.72
C GLN A 149 -4.48 -0.45 78.50
N GLU A 150 -4.00 -1.69 78.52
CA GLU A 150 -3.32 -2.28 77.37
C GLU A 150 -4.29 -2.56 76.22
N GLU A 151 -5.51 -3.04 76.51
CA GLU A 151 -6.58 -3.22 75.54
C GLU A 151 -6.96 -1.90 74.86
N ASP A 152 -7.18 -0.84 75.63
CA ASP A 152 -7.55 0.48 75.11
C ASP A 152 -6.46 1.05 74.18
N LYS A 153 -5.18 0.88 74.56
CA LYS A 153 -4.04 1.27 73.73
C LYS A 153 -3.97 0.48 72.42
N LEU A 154 -4.13 -0.85 72.49
CA LEU A 154 -4.12 -1.70 71.31
C LEU A 154 -5.30 -1.42 70.38
N SER A 155 -6.49 -1.21 70.94
CA SER A 155 -7.71 -0.85 70.20
C SER A 155 -7.55 0.48 69.47
N SER A 156 -7.01 1.49 70.15
CA SER A 156 -6.70 2.80 69.57
C SER A 156 -5.67 2.68 68.44
N ARG A 157 -4.60 1.89 68.64
CA ARG A 157 -3.58 1.66 67.62
C ARG A 157 -4.14 0.93 66.40
N LEU A 158 -5.02 -0.02 66.62
CA LEU A 158 -5.68 -0.79 65.58
C LEU A 158 -6.63 0.09 64.76
N HIS A 159 -7.38 1.00 65.40
CA HIS A 159 -8.20 2.00 64.70
C HIS A 159 -7.32 2.91 63.84
N GLN A 160 -6.24 3.47 64.37
CA GLN A 160 -5.31 4.30 63.60
C GLN A 160 -4.73 3.55 62.38
N LEU A 161 -4.33 2.28 62.56
CA LEU A 161 -3.82 1.46 61.46
C LEU A 161 -4.88 1.16 60.40
N ARG A 162 -6.14 0.95 60.81
CA ARG A 162 -7.27 0.78 59.88
C ARG A 162 -7.54 2.05 59.08
N ASP A 163 -7.50 3.21 59.73
CA ASP A 163 -7.69 4.50 59.07
C ASP A 163 -6.55 4.79 58.08
N GLN A 164 -5.31 4.55 58.48
CA GLN A 164 -4.14 4.65 57.60
C GLN A 164 -4.25 3.70 56.40
N LEU A 165 -4.66 2.45 56.62
CA LEU A 165 -4.87 1.48 55.55
C LEU A 165 -5.99 1.92 54.60
N SER A 166 -7.08 2.47 55.13
CA SER A 166 -8.19 3.01 54.32
C SER A 166 -7.72 4.19 53.47
N GLN A 167 -7.01 5.15 54.08
CA GLN A 167 -6.43 6.30 53.38
C GLN A 167 -5.44 5.85 52.28
N LEU A 168 -4.56 4.89 52.57
CA LEU A 168 -3.62 4.35 51.57
C LEU A 168 -4.35 3.60 50.44
N LYS A 169 -5.46 2.90 50.73
CA LYS A 169 -6.28 2.25 49.71
C LYS A 169 -7.02 3.26 48.83
N MET A 170 -7.50 4.37 49.40
CA MET A 170 -8.11 5.47 48.64
C MET A 170 -7.07 6.26 47.84
N ALA A 171 -5.87 6.47 48.40
CA ALA A 171 -4.74 7.11 47.73
C ALA A 171 -4.08 6.21 46.67
N LYS A 172 -4.35 4.90 46.70
CA LYS A 172 -4.03 3.99 45.59
C LYS A 172 -4.99 4.29 44.47
N ASP A 173 -4.66 5.36 43.77
CA ASP A 173 -5.45 6.03 42.75
C ASP A 173 -5.50 5.18 41.47
N ALA A 174 -6.12 4.00 41.57
CA ALA A 174 -6.23 3.02 40.50
C ALA A 174 -6.92 3.62 39.28
N GLY A 175 -7.82 4.58 39.49
CA GLY A 175 -8.42 5.39 38.43
C GLY A 175 -7.38 6.23 37.68
N SER A 176 -6.49 6.93 38.38
CA SER A 176 -5.42 7.71 37.74
C SER A 176 -4.47 6.82 36.91
N ILE A 177 -4.12 5.64 37.42
CA ILE A 177 -3.26 4.67 36.73
C ILE A 177 -3.97 4.15 35.48
N GLN A 178 -5.25 3.77 35.59
CA GLN A 178 -6.03 3.28 34.46
C GLN A 178 -6.22 4.37 33.40
N GLN A 179 -6.44 5.63 33.80
CA GLN A 179 -6.50 6.77 32.89
C GLN A 179 -5.14 7.06 32.23
N ALA A 180 -4.04 6.94 32.97
CA ALA A 180 -2.69 7.09 32.42
C ALA A 180 -2.37 5.97 31.42
N GLN A 181 -2.76 4.72 31.72
CA GLN A 181 -2.62 3.59 30.79
C GLN A 181 -3.48 3.76 29.54
N ALA A 182 -4.73 4.23 29.67
CA ALA A 182 -5.59 4.51 28.53
C ALA A 182 -4.99 5.60 27.62
N ARG A 183 -4.51 6.71 28.22
CA ARG A 183 -3.80 7.77 27.49
C ARG A 183 -2.54 7.26 26.80
N LEU A 184 -1.73 6.46 27.50
CA LEU A 184 -0.53 5.85 26.93
C LEU A 184 -0.87 4.99 25.70
N ASN A 185 -1.89 4.14 25.81
CA ASN A 185 -2.32 3.28 24.71
C ASN A 185 -2.83 4.10 23.51
N GLN A 186 -3.59 5.17 23.77
CA GLN A 186 -4.03 6.10 22.73
C GLN A 186 -2.83 6.75 22.02
N THR A 187 -1.86 7.28 22.78
CA THR A 187 -0.65 7.88 22.21
C THR A 187 0.18 6.85 21.41
N ILE A 188 0.26 5.59 21.87
CA ILE A 188 0.94 4.52 21.13
C ILE A 188 0.26 4.25 19.78
N GLN A 189 -1.09 4.20 19.76
CA GLN A 189 -1.85 4.04 18.52
C GLN A 189 -1.65 5.23 17.58
N GLU A 190 -1.70 6.46 18.10
CA GLU A 190 -1.43 7.68 17.34
C GLU A 190 -0.02 7.66 16.72
N ILE A 191 1.01 7.29 17.49
CA ILE A 191 2.38 7.13 16.99
C ILE A 191 2.44 6.08 15.87
N ALA A 192 1.79 4.93 16.05
CA ALA A 192 1.77 3.88 15.04
C ALA A 192 1.12 4.35 13.73
N THR A 193 -0.03 5.04 13.81
CA THR A 193 -0.70 5.60 12.63
C THR A 193 0.12 6.69 11.93
N LEU A 194 0.77 7.57 12.70
CA LEU A 194 1.64 8.61 12.15
C LEU A 194 2.89 8.01 11.48
N ARG A 195 3.47 6.95 12.05
CA ARG A 195 4.58 6.22 11.43
C ARG A 195 4.17 5.58 10.11
N ALA A 196 3.04 4.89 10.07
CA ALA A 196 2.53 4.28 8.85
C ALA A 196 2.22 5.34 7.76
N LYS A 197 1.64 6.48 8.14
CA LYS A 197 1.43 7.60 7.21
C LYS A 197 2.75 8.16 6.69
N ARG A 198 3.74 8.34 7.56
CA ARG A 198 5.08 8.82 7.16
C ARG A 198 5.72 7.88 6.15
N GLU A 199 5.73 6.57 6.42
CA GLU A 199 6.28 5.56 5.52
C GLU A 199 5.54 5.54 4.17
N SER A 200 4.21 5.64 4.19
CA SER A 200 3.41 5.78 2.97
C SER A 200 3.78 7.03 2.16
N PHE A 201 4.00 8.18 2.81
CA PHE A 201 4.44 9.40 2.14
C PHE A 201 5.88 9.30 1.62
N GLU A 202 6.78 8.66 2.35
CA GLU A 202 8.15 8.41 1.88
C GLU A 202 8.15 7.55 0.61
N ASN A 203 7.36 6.47 0.58
CA ASN A 203 7.20 5.62 -0.60
C ASN A 203 6.57 6.39 -1.77
N TYR A 204 5.52 7.19 -1.50
CA TYR A 204 4.88 8.02 -2.52
C TYR A 204 5.85 9.06 -3.10
N LEU A 205 6.68 9.70 -2.27
CA LEU A 205 7.69 10.65 -2.73
C LEU A 205 8.78 9.98 -3.57
N ALA A 206 9.24 8.79 -3.15
CA ALA A 206 10.23 8.01 -3.89
C ALA A 206 9.69 7.59 -5.28
N GLU A 207 8.46 7.10 -5.34
CA GLU A 207 7.80 6.73 -6.60
C GLU A 207 7.63 7.93 -7.53
N ASN A 208 7.18 9.07 -7.00
CA ASN A 208 7.05 10.30 -7.81
C ASN A 208 8.40 10.83 -8.28
N ALA A 209 9.45 10.75 -7.46
CA ALA A 209 10.79 11.15 -7.88
C ALA A 209 11.31 10.27 -9.03
N PHE A 210 11.06 8.95 -8.95
CA PHE A 210 11.40 8.02 -10.03
C PHE A 210 10.61 8.34 -11.31
N ARG A 211 9.29 8.48 -11.22
CA ARG A 211 8.44 8.85 -12.36
C ARG A 211 8.85 10.19 -12.98
N ARG A 212 9.22 11.18 -12.16
CA ARG A 212 9.69 12.47 -12.65
C ARG A 212 10.96 12.31 -13.47
N LYS A 213 11.91 11.51 -13.00
CA LYS A 213 13.15 11.22 -13.71
C LYS A 213 12.88 10.50 -15.04
N GLU A 214 12.00 9.49 -15.07
CA GLU A 214 11.61 8.81 -16.32
C GLU A 214 10.97 9.78 -17.32
N ILE A 215 10.13 10.70 -16.85
CA ILE A 215 9.50 11.72 -17.70
C ILE A 215 10.55 12.70 -18.24
N GLU A 216 11.49 13.16 -17.40
CA GLU A 216 12.61 14.01 -17.81
C GLU A 216 13.47 13.34 -18.90
N GLU A 217 13.85 12.07 -18.70
CA GLU A 217 14.60 11.28 -19.70
C GLU A 217 13.80 11.11 -21.00
N ARG A 218 12.48 10.89 -20.91
CA ARG A 218 11.60 10.79 -22.08
C ARG A 218 11.51 12.11 -22.86
N ILE A 219 11.43 13.23 -22.15
CA ILE A 219 11.41 14.57 -22.75
C ILE A 219 12.72 14.83 -23.50
N GLU A 220 13.87 14.50 -22.91
CA GLU A 220 15.17 14.64 -23.58
C GLU A 220 15.25 13.79 -24.85
N GLN A 221 14.83 12.52 -24.79
CA GLN A 221 14.81 11.64 -25.96
C GLN A 221 13.88 12.15 -27.06
N LEU A 222 12.68 12.62 -26.71
CA LEU A 222 11.74 13.19 -27.68
C LEU A 222 12.25 14.51 -28.27
N SER A 223 12.90 15.35 -27.48
CA SER A 223 13.52 16.58 -27.96
C SER A 223 14.65 16.30 -28.95
N ALA A 224 15.51 15.32 -28.67
CA ALA A 224 16.55 14.88 -29.60
C ALA A 224 15.96 14.37 -30.92
N LYS A 225 14.94 13.49 -30.85
CA LYS A 225 14.24 13.00 -32.04
C LYS A 225 13.58 14.11 -32.84
N ASN A 226 12.95 15.08 -32.18
CA ASN A 226 12.35 16.22 -32.87
C ASN A 226 13.40 17.05 -33.62
N LYS A 227 14.58 17.29 -33.04
CA LYS A 227 15.68 17.98 -33.73
C LYS A 227 16.17 17.21 -34.96
N GLU A 228 16.28 15.88 -34.87
CA GLU A 228 16.63 15.03 -36.01
C GLU A 228 15.58 15.12 -37.12
N ILE A 229 14.30 15.04 -36.76
CA ILE A 229 13.18 15.16 -37.70
C ILE A 229 13.17 16.55 -38.35
N GLU A 230 13.35 17.62 -37.58
CA GLU A 230 13.42 19.00 -38.11
C GLU A 230 14.56 19.17 -39.10
N SER A 231 15.74 18.60 -38.79
CA SER A 231 16.89 18.60 -39.71
C SER A 231 16.59 17.85 -41.01
N ALA A 232 16.02 16.64 -40.91
CA ALA A 232 15.64 15.82 -42.05
C ALA A 232 14.54 16.48 -42.89
N LEU A 233 13.58 17.15 -42.25
CA LEU A 233 12.54 17.90 -42.92
C LEU A 233 13.12 19.10 -43.68
N GLY A 234 14.07 19.81 -43.06
CA GLY A 234 14.81 20.88 -43.71
C GLY A 234 15.63 20.42 -44.92
N SER A 235 16.26 19.26 -44.87
CA SER A 235 16.97 18.70 -46.03
C SER A 235 15.99 18.28 -47.13
N MET A 236 14.90 17.59 -46.76
CA MET A 236 13.89 17.15 -47.72
C MET A 236 13.19 18.33 -48.41
N SER A 237 12.89 19.41 -47.69
CA SER A 237 12.35 20.64 -48.28
C SER A 237 13.30 21.27 -49.30
N LYS A 238 14.62 21.25 -49.04
CA LYS A 238 15.62 21.72 -50.03
C LYS A 238 15.67 20.83 -51.27
N GLU A 239 15.52 19.52 -51.12
CA GLU A 239 15.45 18.59 -52.25
C GLU A 239 14.18 18.82 -53.08
N VAL A 240 13.05 19.05 -52.44
CA VAL A 240 11.79 19.38 -53.11
C VAL A 240 11.91 20.68 -53.91
N GLU A 241 12.49 21.73 -53.34
CA GLU A 241 12.70 22.99 -54.06
C GLU A 241 13.67 22.83 -55.24
N LYS A 242 14.77 22.07 -55.08
CA LYS A 242 15.66 21.74 -56.22
C LYS A 242 14.93 20.97 -57.32
N ALA A 243 14.10 19.99 -56.95
CA ALA A 243 13.33 19.22 -57.92
C ALA A 243 12.31 20.11 -58.65
N ARG A 244 11.66 21.05 -57.95
CA ARG A 244 10.76 22.04 -58.56
C ARG A 244 11.48 22.95 -59.55
N GLU A 245 12.66 23.47 -59.20
CA GLU A 245 13.48 24.27 -60.11
C GLU A 245 13.89 23.46 -61.35
N GLN A 246 14.31 22.21 -61.17
CA GLN A 246 14.67 21.31 -62.28
C GLN A 246 13.48 21.04 -63.20
N ILE A 247 12.29 20.77 -62.65
CA ILE A 247 11.07 20.57 -63.44
C ILE A 247 10.73 21.84 -64.21
N SER A 248 10.78 23.02 -63.57
CA SER A 248 10.49 24.29 -64.23
C SER A 248 11.45 24.58 -65.37
N ASN A 249 12.75 24.35 -65.16
CA ASN A 249 13.78 24.50 -66.20
C ASN A 249 13.60 23.50 -67.35
N THR A 250 13.24 22.26 -67.04
CA THR A 250 13.01 21.20 -68.04
C THR A 250 11.73 21.45 -68.83
N ASP A 251 10.66 21.94 -68.22
CA ASP A 251 9.44 22.33 -68.94
C ASP A 251 9.72 23.51 -69.88
N GLY A 252 10.53 24.47 -69.43
CA GLY A 252 11.00 25.58 -70.26
C GLY A 252 11.84 25.13 -71.46
N SER A 253 12.77 24.20 -71.27
CA SER A 253 13.58 23.66 -72.37
C SER A 253 12.75 22.77 -73.30
N PHE A 254 11.86 21.94 -72.76
CA PHE A 254 10.94 21.11 -73.53
C PHE A 254 10.05 21.95 -74.43
N ARG A 255 9.48 23.06 -73.93
CA ARG A 255 8.70 23.99 -74.76
C ARG A 255 9.50 24.58 -75.90
N LYS A 256 10.76 24.96 -75.67
CA LYS A 256 11.65 25.46 -76.74
C LYS A 256 11.92 24.39 -77.78
N VAL A 257 12.30 23.19 -77.36
CA VAL A 257 12.57 22.07 -78.27
C VAL A 257 11.31 21.65 -79.04
N ALA A 258 10.14 21.65 -78.40
CA ALA A 258 8.87 21.36 -79.06
C ALA A 258 8.51 22.43 -80.12
N GLU A 259 8.75 23.70 -79.84
CA GLU A 259 8.55 24.80 -80.79
C GLU A 259 9.53 24.68 -81.97
N GLU A 260 10.82 24.44 -81.71
CA GLU A 260 11.84 24.21 -82.74
C GLU A 260 11.49 22.99 -83.61
N LEU A 261 11.04 21.89 -83.00
CA LEU A 261 10.61 20.68 -83.71
C LEU A 261 9.37 20.93 -84.56
N SER A 262 8.40 21.70 -84.04
CA SER A 262 7.19 22.10 -84.77
C SER A 262 7.54 22.93 -86.00
N GLN A 263 8.41 23.94 -85.83
CA GLN A 263 8.90 24.78 -86.92
C GLN A 263 9.69 23.98 -87.96
N ALA A 264 10.60 23.12 -87.52
CA ALA A 264 11.38 22.24 -88.39
C ALA A 264 10.48 21.26 -89.16
N SER A 265 9.46 20.70 -88.49
CA SER A 265 8.49 19.79 -89.11
C SER A 265 7.59 20.51 -90.13
N ALA A 266 7.17 21.75 -89.84
CA ALA A 266 6.43 22.58 -90.78
C ALA A 266 7.28 22.90 -92.03
N ALA A 267 8.53 23.32 -91.83
CA ALA A 267 9.48 23.60 -92.91
C ALA A 267 9.78 22.34 -93.74
N TYR A 268 9.99 21.19 -93.09
CA TYR A 268 10.18 19.92 -93.77
C TYR A 268 8.95 19.55 -94.61
N ASN A 269 7.74 19.65 -94.04
CA ASN A 269 6.51 19.36 -94.76
C ASN A 269 6.32 20.29 -95.96
N GLU A 270 6.60 21.58 -95.83
CA GLU A 270 6.55 22.53 -96.94
C GLU A 270 7.54 22.16 -98.04
N LYS A 271 8.80 21.86 -97.68
CA LYS A 271 9.82 21.41 -98.63
C LYS A 271 9.47 20.08 -99.28
N ASN A 272 8.86 19.15 -98.54
CA ASN A 272 8.41 17.86 -99.06
C ASN A 272 7.25 18.05 -100.06
N ILE A 273 6.29 18.93 -99.76
CA ILE A 273 5.22 19.29 -100.70
C ILE A 273 5.83 19.93 -101.97
N ALA A 274 6.79 20.84 -101.82
CA ALA A 274 7.48 21.45 -102.95
C ALA A 274 8.25 20.42 -103.80
N PHE A 275 8.93 19.48 -103.13
CA PHE A 275 9.62 18.35 -103.78
C PHE A 275 8.64 17.49 -104.56
N ILE A 276 7.53 17.06 -103.97
CA ILE A 276 6.49 16.26 -104.65
C ILE A 276 5.90 17.02 -105.84
N ARG A 277 5.64 18.33 -105.72
CA ARG A 277 5.18 19.16 -106.84
C ARG A 277 6.19 19.18 -107.99
N GLN A 278 7.48 19.37 -107.67
CA GLN A 278 8.53 19.39 -108.67
C GLN A 278 8.72 18.01 -109.31
N GLN A 279 8.64 16.93 -108.52
CA GLN A 279 8.69 15.55 -109.01
C GLN A 279 7.52 15.27 -109.96
N ASN A 280 6.30 15.65 -109.60
CA ASN A 280 5.13 15.52 -110.49
C ASN A 280 5.30 16.34 -111.78
N LYS A 281 5.87 17.55 -111.70
CA LYS A 281 6.20 18.38 -112.86
C LYS A 281 7.19 17.65 -113.78
N VAL A 282 8.28 17.10 -113.22
CA VAL A 282 9.28 16.32 -113.95
C VAL A 282 8.64 15.09 -114.59
N SER A 283 7.85 14.31 -113.86
CA SER A 283 7.15 13.15 -114.42
C SER A 283 6.15 13.53 -115.52
N SER A 284 5.49 14.68 -115.42
CA SER A 284 4.63 15.19 -116.49
C SER A 284 5.44 15.56 -117.74
N ILE A 285 6.56 16.27 -117.57
CA ILE A 285 7.45 16.65 -118.67
C ILE A 285 8.06 15.39 -119.31
N GLN A 286 8.47 14.40 -118.53
CA GLN A 286 8.97 13.13 -119.04
C GLN A 286 7.92 12.39 -119.88
N ARG A 287 6.67 12.31 -119.41
CA ARG A 287 5.58 11.72 -120.18
C ARG A 287 5.30 12.49 -121.48
N GLU A 288 5.32 13.82 -121.42
CA GLU A 288 5.17 14.66 -122.61
C GLU A 288 6.34 14.47 -123.58
N LEU A 289 7.58 14.41 -123.08
CA LEU A 289 8.76 14.14 -123.87
C LEU A 289 8.63 12.79 -124.59
N SER A 290 8.31 11.70 -123.86
CA SER A 290 8.12 10.38 -124.46
C SER A 290 6.99 10.36 -125.49
N PHE A 291 5.90 11.11 -125.27
CA PHE A 291 4.84 11.27 -126.26
C PHE A 291 5.32 12.02 -127.51
N ARG A 292 6.08 13.10 -127.34
CA ARG A 292 6.65 13.88 -128.44
C ARG A 292 7.68 13.09 -129.24
N GLU A 293 8.54 12.32 -128.57
CA GLU A 293 9.50 11.41 -129.19
C GLU A 293 8.78 10.34 -130.02
N LYS A 294 7.74 9.71 -129.45
CA LYS A 294 6.94 8.72 -130.18
C LYS A 294 6.25 9.32 -131.41
N ASN A 295 5.66 10.51 -131.29
CA ASN A 295 5.05 11.21 -132.43
C ASN A 295 6.09 11.60 -133.49
N LEU A 296 7.30 11.97 -133.08
CA LEU A 296 8.40 12.28 -133.99
C LEU A 296 8.83 11.03 -134.76
N ASP A 297 8.94 9.89 -134.09
CA ASP A 297 9.25 8.60 -134.73
C ASP A 297 8.15 8.15 -135.69
N GLU A 298 6.87 8.29 -135.31
CA GLU A 298 5.71 8.03 -136.18
C GLU A 298 5.70 8.96 -137.40
N ALA A 299 5.97 10.25 -137.22
CA ALA A 299 6.08 11.22 -138.30
C ALA A 299 7.26 10.91 -139.23
N ARG A 300 8.41 10.52 -138.69
CA ARG A 300 9.58 10.07 -139.47
C ARG A 300 9.27 8.81 -140.28
N ALA A 301 8.58 7.84 -139.68
CA ALA A 301 8.15 6.63 -140.38
C ALA A 301 7.17 6.94 -141.51
N THR A 302 6.25 7.89 -141.28
CA THR A 302 5.29 8.34 -142.30
C THR A 302 6.01 9.09 -143.43
N LEU A 303 6.96 9.97 -143.10
CA LEU A 303 7.80 10.65 -144.09
C LEU A 303 8.61 9.66 -144.93
N ALA A 304 9.25 8.69 -144.30
CA ALA A 304 10.02 7.65 -145.00
C ALA A 304 9.11 6.82 -145.93
N ASN A 305 7.90 6.47 -145.49
CA ASN A 305 6.92 5.80 -146.33
C ASN A 305 6.46 6.67 -147.49
N ALA A 306 6.18 7.96 -147.27
CA ALA A 306 5.79 8.89 -148.32
C ALA A 306 6.91 9.10 -149.34
N GLN A 307 8.17 9.20 -148.90
CA GLN A 307 9.35 9.26 -149.78
C GLN A 307 9.50 7.99 -150.61
N ARG A 308 9.31 6.81 -150.01
CA ARG A 308 9.33 5.53 -150.73
C ARG A 308 8.21 5.46 -151.77
N LEU A 309 6.99 5.90 -151.42
CA LEU A 309 5.85 5.92 -152.34
C LEU A 309 6.10 6.90 -153.49
N LEU A 310 6.68 8.07 -153.21
CA LEU A 310 7.07 9.06 -154.21
C LEU A 310 8.12 8.48 -155.17
N GLN A 311 9.12 7.77 -154.65
CA GLN A 311 10.12 7.09 -155.48
C GLN A 311 9.46 6.04 -156.38
N GLN A 312 8.57 5.20 -155.84
CA GLN A 312 7.83 4.21 -156.62
C GLN A 312 7.00 4.85 -157.73
N SER A 313 6.24 5.92 -157.44
CA SER A 313 5.49 6.63 -158.49
C SER A 313 6.41 7.31 -159.51
N THR A 314 7.60 7.77 -159.11
CA THR A 314 8.58 8.35 -160.04
C THR A 314 9.14 7.28 -160.97
N ASP A 315 9.47 6.10 -160.44
CA ASP A 315 9.94 4.95 -161.21
C ASP A 315 8.83 4.41 -162.14
N GLU A 316 7.57 4.39 -161.69
CA GLU A 316 6.40 4.05 -162.51
C GLU A 316 6.19 5.05 -163.65
N ILE A 317 6.31 6.35 -163.40
CA ILE A 317 6.24 7.39 -164.45
C ILE A 317 7.36 7.21 -165.47
N ALA A 318 8.59 6.91 -165.03
CA ALA A 318 9.70 6.63 -165.92
C ALA A 318 9.42 5.40 -166.81
N SER A 319 8.92 4.31 -166.23
CA SER A 319 8.54 3.10 -166.98
C SER A 319 7.41 3.35 -167.98
N LEU A 320 6.40 4.14 -167.61
CA LEU A 320 5.31 4.52 -168.51
C LEU A 320 5.81 5.38 -169.67
N ASN A 321 6.75 6.29 -169.43
CA ASN A 321 7.38 7.09 -170.49
C ASN A 321 8.18 6.21 -171.46
N ASP A 322 8.97 5.27 -170.95
CA ASP A 322 9.69 4.29 -171.80
C ASP A 322 8.72 3.46 -172.65
N GLN A 323 7.58 3.03 -172.08
CA GLN A 323 6.53 2.32 -172.82
C GLN A 323 5.89 3.18 -173.91
N ILE A 324 5.66 4.47 -173.65
CA ILE A 324 5.13 5.42 -174.64
C ILE A 324 6.14 5.61 -175.79
N GLU A 325 7.43 5.74 -175.48
CA GLU A 325 8.48 5.92 -176.48
C GLU A 325 8.62 4.66 -177.36
N GLN A 326 8.54 3.47 -176.76
CA GLN A 326 8.52 2.21 -177.49
C GLN A 326 7.28 2.07 -178.39
N LEU A 327 6.09 2.40 -177.88
CA LEU A 327 4.85 2.39 -178.67
C LEU A 327 4.89 3.39 -179.84
N GLN A 328 5.50 4.56 -179.66
CA GLN A 328 5.71 5.52 -180.76
C GLN A 328 6.63 4.95 -181.85
N LYS A 329 7.67 4.21 -181.45
CA LYS A 329 8.60 3.55 -182.37
C LYS A 329 7.91 2.45 -183.17
N ASP A 330 7.14 1.60 -182.49
CA ASP A 330 6.37 0.52 -183.10
C ASP A 330 5.30 1.07 -184.07
N LEU A 331 4.68 2.21 -183.74
CA LEU A 331 3.71 2.89 -184.62
C LEU A 331 4.35 3.39 -185.92
N LEU A 332 5.56 3.97 -185.83
CA LEU A 332 6.33 4.43 -187.00
C LEU A 332 6.71 3.26 -187.91
N GLU A 333 7.18 2.14 -187.36
CA GLU A 333 7.46 0.93 -188.12
C GLU A 333 6.22 0.38 -188.84
N MET A 334 5.06 0.38 -188.18
CA MET A 334 3.80 -0.07 -188.79
C MET A 334 3.34 0.85 -189.95
N TYR A 335 3.61 2.16 -189.87
CA TYR A 335 3.34 3.09 -190.98
C TYR A 335 4.24 2.84 -192.19
N ASP A 336 5.53 2.58 -191.98
CA ASP A 336 6.47 2.25 -193.06
C ASP A 336 6.14 0.90 -193.72
N LEU A 337 5.75 -0.10 -192.91
CA LEU A 337 5.32 -1.40 -193.42
C LEU A 337 4.07 -1.29 -194.30
N ARG A 338 3.11 -0.42 -193.92
CA ARG A 338 1.91 -0.17 -194.72
C ARG A 338 2.25 0.45 -196.08
N LYS A 339 3.17 1.42 -196.09
CA LYS A 339 3.59 2.13 -197.31
C LYS A 339 4.33 1.21 -198.30
N SER A 340 5.14 0.29 -197.78
CA SER A 340 5.79 -0.75 -198.59
C SER A 340 4.77 -1.70 -199.26
N LYS A 341 3.75 -2.13 -198.50
CA LYS A 341 2.72 -3.05 -198.99
C LYS A 341 1.81 -2.43 -200.06
N GLU A 342 1.47 -1.14 -199.95
CA GLU A 342 0.71 -0.41 -200.99
C GLU A 342 1.50 -0.30 -202.31
N GLY A 343 2.82 -0.08 -202.26
CA GLY A 343 3.67 -0.04 -203.45
C GLY A 343 3.71 -1.36 -204.21
N SER A 344 3.85 -2.48 -203.49
CA SER A 344 3.86 -3.82 -204.10
C SER A 344 2.53 -4.22 -204.76
N LEU A 345 1.40 -3.67 -204.30
CA LEU A 345 0.09 -3.95 -204.88
C LEU A 345 -0.09 -3.22 -206.23
N SER A 346 0.40 -1.98 -206.33
CA SER A 346 0.29 -1.16 -207.55
C SER A 346 1.15 -1.70 -208.70
N GLU A 347 2.30 -2.33 -208.43
CA GLU A 347 3.14 -2.96 -209.46
C GLU A 347 2.50 -4.24 -210.00
N ALA A 348 1.93 -5.06 -209.12
CA ALA A 348 1.27 -6.32 -209.50
C ALA A 348 0.02 -6.09 -210.38
N GLU A 349 -0.73 -5.00 -210.15
CA GLU A 349 -1.89 -4.64 -210.98
C GLU A 349 -1.49 -4.16 -212.39
N GLN A 350 -0.33 -3.51 -212.53
CA GLN A 350 0.16 -3.00 -213.82
C GLN A 350 0.65 -4.12 -214.75
N GLU A 351 1.29 -5.16 -214.22
CA GLU A 351 1.70 -6.34 -215.00
C GLU A 351 0.51 -7.17 -215.50
N PHE A 352 -0.52 -7.33 -214.66
CA PHE A 352 -1.71 -8.11 -215.01
C PHE A 352 -2.51 -7.50 -216.18
N PHE A 353 -2.64 -6.18 -216.24
CA PHE A 353 -3.35 -5.51 -217.35
C PHE A 353 -2.54 -5.47 -218.65
N LYS A 354 -1.20 -5.42 -218.59
CA LYS A 354 -0.34 -5.49 -219.80
C LYS A 354 -0.36 -6.86 -220.46
N ALA A 355 -0.32 -7.94 -219.66
CA ALA A 355 -0.36 -9.30 -220.19
C ALA A 355 -1.69 -9.62 -220.90
N ARG A 356 -2.80 -9.00 -220.46
CA ARG A 356 -4.14 -9.20 -221.04
C ARG A 356 -4.36 -8.51 -222.38
N GLY A 357 -3.62 -7.44 -222.69
CA GLY A 357 -3.72 -6.72 -223.96
C GLY A 357 -3.02 -7.43 -225.13
N GLY A 358 -1.88 -8.08 -224.87
CA GLY A 358 -1.07 -8.70 -225.93
C GLY A 358 -1.63 -10.00 -226.52
N VAL A 359 -2.48 -10.72 -225.78
CA VAL A 359 -3.05 -11.99 -226.25
C VAL A 359 -4.18 -11.78 -227.25
N ASN A 360 -4.93 -10.68 -227.16
CA ASN A 360 -6.03 -10.39 -228.08
C ASN A 360 -5.57 -9.90 -229.47
N GLU A 361 -4.35 -9.37 -229.62
CA GLU A 361 -3.86 -8.93 -230.95
C GLU A 361 -3.24 -10.06 -231.78
N ILE A 362 -2.89 -11.20 -231.17
CA ILE A 362 -2.29 -12.34 -231.90
C ILE A 362 -3.37 -13.28 -232.50
N GLU A 363 -4.60 -13.29 -231.99
CA GLU A 363 -5.69 -14.10 -232.57
C GLU A 363 -6.46 -13.42 -233.73
N ASP A 364 -6.36 -12.09 -233.90
CA ASP A 364 -7.13 -11.39 -234.94
C ASP A 364 -6.36 -11.17 -236.27
N LYS A 365 -5.06 -11.51 -236.38
CA LYS A 365 -4.26 -11.29 -237.61
C LYS A 365 -3.22 -12.36 -238.00
N LEU A 366 -3.49 -13.63 -237.73
CA LEU A 366 -2.97 -14.80 -238.48
C LEU A 366 -4.01 -15.91 -238.46
#